data_AF-Q9EYU7-F1
#
_entry.id   AF-Q9EYU7-F1
#
_cell.length_a   1.000
_cell.length_b   1.000
_cell.length_c   1.000
_cell.angle_alpha   90.00
_cell.angle_beta   90.00
_cell.angle_gamma   90.00
#
_symmetry.space_group_name_H-M   'P 1'
#
loop_
_entity.id
_entity.type
_entity.pdbx_description
1 polymer ?
#
loop_
_entity_poly.entity_id
_entity_poly.type
_entity_poly.pdbx_seq_one_letter_code
_entity_poly.pdbx_strand_id
1 'polypeptide(L)'
;MSRDRRNSFGRRLTCIGTSPVPPTADASLLGDKRHASTTEAGTTDQQGTESRVAALGVIICRLDEMRQLAASHGLELLGYLLDVAFTESCDAIRKEHSCAQSKTTETEIPTDDVS
;
A
#
# COMPACT_ATOMS: atom_id res chain seq x y z
N MET A 1 -7.07 39.75 33.68
CA MET A 1 -7.19 39.51 32.22
C MET A 1 -6.66 38.11 31.92
N SER A 2 -7.53 37.17 31.60
CA SER A 2 -7.22 35.76 31.32
C SER A 2 -6.88 35.57 29.84
N ARG A 3 -5.73 34.96 29.52
CA ARG A 3 -5.43 34.49 28.14
C ARG A 3 -5.58 32.99 28.09
N ASP A 4 -6.77 32.56 27.71
CA ASP A 4 -7.09 31.18 27.38
C ASP A 4 -6.42 30.82 26.04
N ARG A 5 -5.29 30.09 26.06
CA ARG A 5 -4.60 29.64 24.85
C ARG A 5 -5.25 28.34 24.34
N ARG A 6 -5.95 28.43 23.21
CA ARG A 6 -6.52 27.28 22.47
C ARG A 6 -5.75 27.07 21.17
N ASN A 7 -5.72 25.83 20.66
CA ASN A 7 -5.18 25.54 19.33
C ASN A 7 -6.22 25.85 18.23
N SER A 8 -5.82 25.70 16.96
CA SER A 8 -6.67 25.90 15.77
C SER A 8 -7.90 24.97 15.68
N PHE A 9 -8.00 23.98 16.56
CA PHE A 9 -9.14 23.06 16.70
C PHE A 9 -9.99 23.36 17.95
N GLY A 10 -9.76 24.48 18.63
CA GLY A 10 -10.60 24.96 19.73
C GLY A 10 -10.42 24.24 21.07
N ARG A 11 -9.44 23.35 21.21
CA ARG A 11 -9.18 22.65 22.49
C ARG A 11 -8.27 23.49 23.40
N ARG A 12 -8.58 23.51 24.71
CA ARG A 12 -7.79 24.22 25.73
C ARG A 12 -6.45 23.51 25.94
N LEU A 13 -5.35 24.25 25.86
CA LEU A 13 -4.04 23.74 26.30
C LEU A 13 -3.93 23.87 27.82
N THR A 14 -4.03 22.75 28.53
CA THR A 14 -3.49 22.61 29.88
C THR A 14 -2.04 22.13 29.77
N CYS A 15 -1.10 23.03 30.03
CA CYS A 15 0.30 22.68 30.28
C CYS A 15 0.43 22.00 31.65
N ILE A 16 1.54 21.26 31.84
CA ILE A 16 2.06 20.58 33.06
C ILE A 16 1.73 19.06 33.06
N GLY A 17 2.68 18.13 33.17
CA GLY A 17 4.07 18.25 33.58
C GLY A 17 4.95 17.01 33.32
N THR A 18 6.24 17.29 33.49
CA THR A 18 7.45 16.47 33.55
C THR A 18 7.35 15.01 34.03
N SER A 19 7.94 14.10 33.25
CA SER A 19 8.82 13.03 33.76
C SER A 19 9.88 12.68 32.69
N PRO A 20 11.18 12.66 33.01
CA PRO A 20 12.25 12.42 32.03
C PRO A 20 12.63 10.93 31.98
N VAL A 21 12.55 10.33 30.79
CA VAL A 21 13.27 9.08 30.45
C VAL A 21 14.40 9.48 29.50
N PRO A 22 15.66 9.07 29.76
CA PRO A 22 16.81 9.52 29.00
C PRO A 22 16.78 8.98 27.55
N PRO A 23 17.17 9.79 26.55
CA PRO A 23 17.40 9.29 25.20
C PRO A 23 18.78 8.64 25.13
N THR A 24 18.84 7.37 24.75
CA THR A 24 20.10 6.77 24.29
C THR A 24 20.41 7.35 22.91
N ALA A 25 21.41 8.22 22.86
CA ALA A 25 22.02 8.72 21.64
C ALA A 25 23.39 8.07 21.47
N ASP A 26 23.60 7.44 20.31
CA ASP A 26 24.86 7.42 19.56
C ASP A 26 24.51 6.89 18.16
N ALA A 27 24.35 7.73 17.14
CA ALA A 27 25.35 8.44 16.33
C ALA A 27 26.02 7.57 15.27
N SER A 28 26.31 8.22 14.14
CA SER A 28 27.16 7.77 13.01
C SER A 28 26.47 6.82 12.01
N LEU A 29 26.28 7.13 10.72
CA LEU A 29 27.06 7.97 9.81
C LEU A 29 26.20 8.42 8.60
N LEU A 30 26.41 9.66 8.20
CA LEU A 30 26.22 10.14 6.83
C LEU A 30 26.87 9.19 5.83
N GLY A 31 26.16 8.86 4.75
CA GLY A 31 26.68 8.00 3.70
C GLY A 31 25.82 8.08 2.46
N ASP A 32 25.97 9.18 1.74
CA ASP A 32 25.54 9.39 0.38
C ASP A 32 25.69 8.10 -0.47
N LYS A 33 24.58 7.54 -0.94
CA LYS A 33 24.62 6.67 -2.11
C LYS A 33 23.32 6.77 -2.88
N ARG A 34 23.26 7.84 -3.68
CA ARG A 34 22.51 7.86 -4.93
C ARG A 34 22.90 6.63 -5.74
N HIS A 35 22.10 5.58 -5.68
CA HIS A 35 22.10 4.59 -6.74
C HIS A 35 21.24 5.12 -7.87
N ALA A 36 21.84 6.01 -8.66
CA ALA A 36 21.60 5.96 -10.09
C ALA A 36 22.18 4.60 -10.54
N SER A 37 21.30 3.64 -10.81
CA SER A 37 21.69 2.38 -11.41
C SER A 37 20.65 2.11 -12.48
N THR A 38 21.05 2.53 -13.68
CA THR A 38 20.89 1.83 -14.94
C THR A 38 19.47 1.39 -15.28
N THR A 39 18.93 2.12 -16.25
CA THR A 39 17.94 1.71 -17.22
C THR A 39 17.96 0.20 -17.51
N GLU A 40 17.13 -0.55 -16.79
CA GLU A 40 16.64 -1.88 -17.15
C GLU A 40 15.11 -1.75 -17.21
N ALA A 41 14.66 -0.93 -18.16
CA ALA A 41 13.24 -0.70 -18.45
C ALA A 41 12.71 -1.91 -19.25
N GLY A 42 12.45 -3.02 -18.56
CA GLY A 42 11.85 -4.19 -19.21
C GLY A 42 11.54 -5.37 -18.28
N THR A 43 12.28 -5.52 -17.17
CA THR A 43 12.18 -6.70 -16.29
C THR A 43 11.53 -6.42 -14.93
N THR A 44 11.62 -5.19 -14.43
CA THR A 44 11.13 -4.83 -13.08
C THR A 44 9.60 -4.73 -12.98
N ASP A 45 8.90 -4.41 -14.08
CA ASP A 45 7.44 -4.21 -14.04
C ASP A 45 6.66 -5.54 -13.97
N GLN A 46 7.20 -6.62 -14.58
CA GLN A 46 6.60 -7.95 -14.51
C GLN A 46 6.74 -8.55 -13.10
N GLN A 47 7.93 -8.44 -12.50
CA GLN A 47 8.17 -8.92 -11.13
C GLN A 47 7.34 -8.14 -10.09
N GLY A 48 7.14 -6.83 -10.30
CA GLY A 48 6.24 -6.01 -9.48
C GLY A 48 4.76 -6.41 -9.63
N THR A 49 4.34 -6.76 -10.84
CA THR A 49 2.99 -7.25 -11.14
C THR A 49 2.73 -8.59 -10.46
N GLU A 50 3.64 -9.56 -10.60
CA GLU A 50 3.53 -10.87 -9.95
C GLU A 50 3.47 -10.75 -8.42
N SER A 51 4.33 -9.91 -7.83
CA SER A 51 4.29 -9.63 -6.40
C SER A 51 2.96 -9.02 -5.96
N ARG A 52 2.34 -8.16 -6.78
CA ARG A 52 1.04 -7.54 -6.48
C ARG A 52 -0.09 -8.55 -6.57
N VAL A 53 -0.11 -9.41 -7.59
CA VAL A 53 -1.09 -10.49 -7.73
C VAL A 53 -1.01 -11.47 -6.55
N ALA A 54 0.21 -11.83 -6.13
CA ALA A 54 0.40 -12.69 -4.96
C ALA A 54 -0.16 -12.05 -3.67
N ALA A 55 0.12 -10.76 -3.45
CA ALA A 55 -0.43 -10.03 -2.31
C ALA A 55 -1.98 -9.95 -2.35
N LEU A 56 -2.56 -9.71 -3.53
CA LEU A 56 -4.01 -9.72 -3.72
C LEU A 56 -4.61 -11.10 -3.44
N GLY A 57 -3.93 -12.19 -3.82
CA GLY A 57 -4.33 -13.55 -3.47
C GLY A 57 -4.43 -13.78 -1.96
N VAL A 58 -3.44 -13.32 -1.19
CA VAL A 58 -3.46 -13.40 0.28
C VAL A 58 -4.64 -12.62 0.87
N ILE A 59 -4.91 -11.42 0.33
CA ILE A 59 -6.04 -10.59 0.75
C ILE A 59 -7.37 -11.31 0.50
N ILE A 60 -7.54 -11.90 -0.68
CA ILE A 60 -8.75 -12.65 -1.05
C ILE A 60 -8.99 -13.83 -0.09
N CYS A 61 -7.96 -14.62 0.21
CA CYS A 61 -8.07 -15.71 1.18
C CYS A 61 -8.53 -15.20 2.55
N ARG A 62 -7.97 -14.08 3.02
CA ARG A 62 -8.35 -13.52 4.32
C ARG A 62 -9.76 -12.95 4.34
N LEU A 63 -10.21 -12.35 3.24
CA LEU A 63 -11.58 -11.87 3.09
C LEU A 63 -12.57 -13.04 3.19
N ASP A 64 -12.28 -14.17 2.55
CA ASP A 64 -13.13 -15.36 2.64
C ASP A 64 -13.23 -15.91 4.07
N GLU A 65 -12.11 -16.01 4.78
CA GLU A 65 -12.10 -16.40 6.20
C GLU A 65 -12.97 -15.47 7.07
N MET A 66 -12.83 -14.15 6.89
CA MET A 66 -13.63 -13.17 7.62
C MET A 66 -15.11 -13.27 7.26
N ARG A 67 -15.43 -13.62 6.02
CA ARG A 67 -16.81 -13.79 5.53
C ARG A 67 -17.47 -14.99 6.20
N GLN A 68 -16.75 -16.10 6.29
CA GLN A 68 -17.19 -17.30 7.03
C GLN A 68 -17.40 -16.98 8.52
N LEU A 69 -16.49 -16.22 9.14
CA LEU A 69 -16.64 -15.78 10.53
C LEU A 69 -17.83 -14.83 10.72
N ALA A 70 -18.06 -13.89 9.81
CA ALA A 70 -19.22 -13.01 9.87
C ALA A 70 -20.53 -13.81 9.79
N ALA A 71 -20.59 -14.80 8.89
CA ALA A 71 -21.73 -15.70 8.76
C ALA A 71 -21.97 -16.52 10.04
N SER A 72 -20.91 -17.05 10.68
CA SER A 72 -21.05 -17.84 11.90
C SER A 72 -21.54 -17.03 13.10
N HIS A 73 -21.42 -15.70 13.07
CA HIS A 73 -21.88 -14.79 14.11
C HIS A 73 -23.13 -13.99 13.72
N GLY A 74 -23.74 -14.28 12.56
CA GLY A 74 -24.93 -13.56 12.08
C GLY A 74 -24.68 -12.08 11.78
N LEU A 75 -23.45 -11.69 11.45
CA LEU A 75 -23.07 -10.30 11.18
C LEU A 75 -23.36 -9.93 9.71
N GLU A 76 -24.64 -9.82 9.36
CA GLU A 76 -25.11 -9.70 7.98
C GLU A 76 -24.53 -8.48 7.24
N LEU A 77 -24.54 -7.30 7.86
CA LEU A 77 -23.97 -6.08 7.26
C LEU A 77 -22.47 -6.22 7.01
N LEU A 78 -21.75 -6.83 7.94
CA LEU A 78 -20.31 -7.08 7.78
C LEU A 78 -20.06 -8.11 6.69
N GLY A 79 -20.86 -9.18 6.63
CA GLY A 79 -20.85 -10.15 5.55
C GLY A 79 -21.00 -9.45 4.20
N TYR A 80 -22.03 -8.63 4.02
CA TYR A 80 -22.25 -7.86 2.79
C TYR A 80 -21.05 -6.99 2.40
N LEU A 81 -20.43 -6.29 3.35
CA LEU A 81 -19.23 -5.48 3.06
C LEU A 81 -18.05 -6.35 2.63
N LEU A 82 -17.89 -7.53 3.23
CA LEU A 82 -16.85 -8.49 2.87
C LEU A 82 -17.08 -9.09 1.48
N ASP A 83 -18.35 -9.35 1.09
CA ASP A 83 -18.73 -9.78 -0.26
C ASP A 83 -18.30 -8.77 -1.32
N VAL A 84 -18.57 -7.50 -1.07
CA VAL A 84 -18.21 -6.39 -1.97
C VAL A 84 -16.69 -6.28 -2.08
N ALA A 85 -15.98 -6.26 -0.95
CA ALA A 85 -14.52 -6.18 -0.92
C ALA A 85 -13.86 -7.37 -1.64
N PHE A 86 -14.40 -8.58 -1.49
CA PHE A 86 -13.93 -9.77 -2.18
C PHE A 86 -14.09 -9.64 -3.70
N THR A 87 -15.25 -9.16 -4.14
CA THR A 87 -15.56 -8.98 -5.57
C THR A 87 -14.63 -7.95 -6.20
N GLU A 88 -14.46 -6.80 -5.55
CA GLU A 88 -13.55 -5.74 -6.00
C GLU A 88 -12.09 -6.21 -6.03
N SER A 89 -11.67 -7.04 -5.07
CA SER A 89 -10.32 -7.61 -5.06
C SER A 89 -10.10 -8.57 -6.24
N CYS A 90 -11.10 -9.38 -6.59
CA CYS A 90 -11.06 -10.22 -7.78
C CYS A 90 -10.96 -9.38 -9.07
N ASP A 91 -11.71 -8.28 -9.14
CA ASP A 91 -11.63 -7.33 -10.26
C ASP A 91 -10.26 -6.66 -10.35
N ALA A 92 -9.64 -6.32 -9.22
CA ALA A 92 -8.29 -5.76 -9.18
C ALA A 92 -7.27 -6.73 -9.78
N ILE A 93 -7.34 -8.03 -9.47
CA ILE A 93 -6.49 -9.05 -10.09
C ILE A 93 -6.72 -9.14 -11.61
N ARG A 94 -7.98 -9.20 -12.05
CA ARG A 94 -8.31 -9.23 -13.49
C ARG A 94 -7.72 -8.03 -14.23
N LYS A 95 -7.88 -6.84 -13.66
CA LYS A 95 -7.35 -5.60 -14.23
C LYS A 95 -5.83 -5.59 -14.25
N GLU A 96 -5.21 -6.10 -13.19
CA GLU A 96 -3.75 -6.19 -13.07
C GLU A 96 -3.16 -7.05 -14.19
N HIS A 97 -3.71 -8.24 -14.39
CA HIS A 97 -3.29 -9.13 -15.48
C HIS A 97 -3.52 -8.50 -16.86
N SER A 98 -4.64 -7.82 -17.06
CA SER A 98 -4.94 -7.15 -18.33
C SER A 98 -3.94 -6.02 -18.63
N CYS A 99 -3.60 -5.20 -17.63
CA CYS A 99 -2.61 -4.13 -17.78
C CYS A 99 -1.19 -4.67 -17.99
N ALA A 100 -0.82 -5.77 -17.33
CA ALA A 100 0.46 -6.41 -17.57
C ALA A 100 0.55 -6.96 -19.00
N GLN A 101 -0.51 -7.61 -19.48
CA GLN A 101 -0.57 -8.19 -20.81
C GLN A 101 -0.55 -7.14 -21.93
N SER A 102 -1.21 -5.98 -21.74
CA SER A 102 -1.18 -4.88 -22.72
C SER A 102 0.21 -4.23 -22.84
N LYS A 103 0.96 -4.16 -21.73
CA LYS A 103 2.34 -3.62 -21.73
C LYS A 103 3.32 -4.54 -22.45
N THR A 104 3.15 -5.86 -22.34
CA THR A 104 3.98 -6.83 -23.07
C THR A 104 3.83 -6.66 -24.58
N THR A 105 2.62 -6.36 -25.08
CA THR A 105 2.36 -6.18 -26.52
C THR A 105 2.81 -4.84 -27.10
N GLU A 106 3.04 -3.80 -26.27
CA GLU A 106 3.53 -2.49 -26.75
C GLU A 106 5.06 -2.40 -26.84
N THR A 107 5.81 -3.33 -26.23
CA THR A 107 7.28 -3.25 -26.11
C THR A 107 8.04 -3.88 -27.30
N GLU A 108 7.35 -4.45 -28.29
CA GLU A 108 7.99 -5.18 -29.38
C GLU A 108 7.75 -4.53 -30.76
N ILE A 109 8.37 -3.37 -31.04
CA ILE A 109 8.79 -3.02 -32.42
C ILE A 109 10.05 -2.12 -32.37
N PRO A 110 11.28 -2.69 -32.39
CA PRO A 110 12.43 -1.99 -32.93
C PRO A 110 12.31 -2.03 -34.45
N THR A 111 11.92 -0.91 -35.07
CA THR A 111 12.15 -0.70 -36.51
C THR A 111 13.63 -0.40 -36.72
N ASP A 112 14.47 -1.43 -36.63
CA ASP A 112 15.74 -1.43 -37.35
C ASP A 112 15.42 -1.89 -38.78
N ASP A 113 15.25 -0.92 -39.68
CA ASP A 113 15.71 -1.16 -41.04
C ASP A 113 16.27 0.15 -41.61
N VAL A 114 17.59 0.14 -41.73
CA VAL A 114 18.43 1.11 -42.44
C VAL A 114 18.56 0.60 -43.88
N SER A 115 18.14 1.42 -44.85
CA SER A 115 18.86 1.69 -46.12
C SER A 115 18.13 2.75 -46.94
#